data_AF-A0A926PXP1-F1
#
_entry.id   AF-A0A926PXP1-F1
#
_cell.length_a   1.000
_cell.length_b   1.000
_cell.length_c   1.000
_cell.angle_alpha   90.00
_cell.angle_beta   90.00
_cell.angle_gamma   90.00
#
_symmetry.space_group_name_H-M   'P 1'
#
loop_
_entity.id
_entity.type
_entity.pdbx_description
1 polymer ?
#
loop_
_entity_poly.entity_id
_entity_poly.type
_entity_poly.pdbx_seq_one_letter_code
_entity_poly.pdbx_strand_id
1 'polypeptide(L)'
;MELLGCRLLSYDNACRPAPPQRLPLVPRLVVSSASKLAAALIGCRARACGTGLPGTPRSWPRRSGEANARQAGVDRSFLYRHRDLLEIVHAAELEPAAQDPVGGSPVSRASLQADLANAQARNTRLAARIQQLEKRLSQALGAQAWQESGLGAPADIDELQRKITRLEQQNVELTAKLEESRSDLDAAREANLDLTRALSQRG
;
A
#
# COMPACT_ATOMS: atom_id res chain seq x y z
N MET A 1 -33.30 -18.11 47.78
CA MET A 1 -33.24 -16.75 48.34
C MET A 1 -33.10 -15.78 47.17
N GLU A 2 -34.05 -15.70 46.23
CA GLU A 2 -35.38 -15.09 46.42
C GLU A 2 -35.32 -13.98 47.48
N LEU A 3 -35.61 -12.73 47.08
CA LEU A 3 -36.90 -12.10 47.36
C LEU A 3 -37.02 -10.78 46.56
N LEU A 4 -38.08 -10.72 45.75
CA LEU A 4 -39.05 -9.62 45.61
C LEU A 4 -38.54 -8.26 45.07
N GLY A 5 -39.15 -7.63 44.07
CA GLY A 5 -40.50 -7.81 43.54
C GLY A 5 -41.20 -6.45 43.37
N CYS A 6 -41.99 -6.36 42.30
CA CYS A 6 -43.16 -5.47 42.12
C CYS A 6 -42.87 -3.99 41.76
N ARG A 7 -43.62 -3.33 40.86
CA ARG A 7 -44.91 -3.67 40.24
C ARG A 7 -45.16 -2.77 39.01
N LEU A 8 -45.76 -3.36 37.99
CA LEU A 8 -46.54 -2.68 36.94
C LEU A 8 -47.67 -1.82 37.56
N LEU A 9 -48.11 -0.81 36.79
CA LEU A 9 -49.51 -0.51 36.38
C LEU A 9 -49.45 0.76 35.50
N SER A 10 -49.58 0.65 34.17
CA SER A 10 -50.84 0.82 33.41
C SER A 10 -51.54 2.17 33.66
N TYR A 11 -51.53 3.05 32.65
CA TYR A 11 -52.74 3.76 32.23
C TYR A 11 -52.68 4.11 30.74
N ASP A 12 -53.69 3.61 30.05
CA ASP A 12 -54.04 3.81 28.65
C ASP A 12 -54.63 5.21 28.39
N ASN A 13 -54.53 5.60 27.10
CA ASN A 13 -55.45 6.43 26.33
C ASN A 13 -55.65 7.92 26.69
N ALA A 14 -55.10 8.80 25.83
CA ALA A 14 -55.91 9.66 24.96
C ALA A 14 -55.01 10.54 24.07
N CYS A 15 -54.99 10.27 22.76
CA CYS A 15 -55.07 11.27 21.68
C CYS A 15 -54.75 10.57 20.35
N ARG A 16 -55.82 10.13 19.70
CA ARG A 16 -55.83 9.56 18.35
C ARG A 16 -55.67 10.73 17.35
N PRO A 17 -54.59 10.84 16.55
CA PRO A 17 -54.57 11.80 15.46
C PRO A 17 -55.43 11.29 14.28
N ALA A 18 -56.21 12.21 13.73
CA ALA A 18 -57.17 12.07 12.64
C ALA A 18 -56.57 11.42 11.36
N PRO A 19 -57.41 10.84 10.48
CA PRO A 19 -56.92 10.27 9.22
C PRO A 19 -56.26 11.34 8.35
N PRO A 20 -55.14 11.03 7.67
CA PRO A 20 -54.48 12.00 6.81
C PRO A 20 -55.41 12.35 5.63
N GLN A 21 -55.69 13.64 5.50
CA GLN A 21 -56.33 14.21 4.34
C GLN A 21 -55.50 13.85 3.10
N ARG A 22 -56.20 13.39 2.05
CA ARG A 22 -55.61 13.13 0.74
C ARG A 22 -55.06 14.44 0.17
N LEU A 23 -53.77 14.68 0.33
CA LEU A 23 -53.05 15.70 -0.43
C LEU A 23 -52.77 15.18 -1.85
N PRO A 24 -52.80 16.08 -2.85
CA PRO A 24 -52.72 15.72 -4.25
C PRO A 24 -51.39 15.03 -4.56
N LEU A 25 -51.49 13.98 -5.38
CA LEU A 25 -50.39 13.20 -5.93
C LEU A 25 -49.44 14.11 -6.71
N VAL A 26 -48.45 14.67 -6.01
CA VAL A 26 -47.24 15.20 -6.66
C VAL A 26 -46.48 13.99 -7.21
N PRO A 27 -45.99 14.02 -8.47
CA PRO A 27 -45.27 12.89 -9.05
C PRO A 27 -44.12 12.46 -8.14
N ARG A 28 -44.18 11.20 -7.68
CA ARG A 28 -43.26 10.55 -6.72
C ARG A 28 -41.77 10.73 -7.01
N LEU A 29 -41.41 11.10 -8.25
CA LEU A 29 -40.04 11.37 -8.67
C LEU A 29 -39.45 12.66 -8.04
N VAL A 30 -40.25 13.72 -7.83
CA VAL A 30 -39.75 15.03 -7.32
C VAL A 30 -39.45 14.99 -5.83
N VAL A 31 -40.23 14.24 -5.05
CA VAL A 31 -40.00 14.09 -3.61
C VAL A 31 -38.73 13.27 -3.34
N SER A 32 -38.41 12.29 -4.20
CA SER A 32 -37.20 11.48 -4.05
C SER A 32 -35.92 12.30 -4.28
N SER A 33 -35.90 13.14 -5.32
CA SER A 33 -34.73 13.96 -5.64
C SER A 33 -34.55 15.14 -4.68
N ALA A 34 -35.64 15.81 -4.27
CA ALA A 34 -35.57 16.86 -3.25
C ALA A 34 -35.15 16.32 -1.88
N SER A 35 -35.63 15.14 -1.49
CA SER A 35 -35.23 14.46 -0.25
C SER A 35 -33.78 13.98 -0.30
N LYS A 36 -33.27 13.55 -1.48
CA LYS A 36 -31.85 13.23 -1.69
C LYS A 36 -30.95 14.46 -1.64
N LEU A 37 -31.38 15.59 -2.19
CA LEU A 37 -30.65 16.86 -2.10
C LEU A 37 -30.65 17.40 -0.67
N ALA A 38 -31.79 17.37 0.03
CA ALA A 38 -31.86 17.71 1.44
C ALA A 38 -30.98 16.79 2.28
N ALA A 39 -30.99 15.48 2.04
CA ALA A 39 -30.10 14.53 2.70
C ALA A 39 -28.62 14.75 2.35
N ALA A 40 -28.29 15.20 1.13
CA ALA A 40 -26.93 15.56 0.73
C ALA A 40 -26.46 16.87 1.39
N LEU A 41 -27.35 17.86 1.54
CA LEU A 41 -27.08 19.12 2.23
C LEU A 41 -26.98 18.92 3.75
N ILE A 42 -27.88 18.15 4.35
CA ILE A 42 -27.84 17.73 5.76
C ILE A 42 -26.62 16.84 6.00
N GLY A 43 -26.29 15.94 5.08
CA GLY A 43 -25.10 15.10 5.11
C GLY A 43 -23.81 15.89 4.93
N CYS A 44 -23.81 17.01 4.19
CA CYS A 44 -22.69 17.96 4.14
C CYS A 44 -22.57 18.75 5.46
N ARG A 45 -23.69 19.18 6.05
CA ARG A 45 -23.72 19.82 7.39
C ARG A 45 -23.19 18.87 8.48
N ALA A 46 -23.63 17.62 8.50
CA ALA A 46 -23.18 16.61 9.45
C ALA A 46 -21.71 16.21 9.25
N ARG A 47 -21.21 16.20 8.00
CA ARG A 47 -19.82 15.87 7.66
C ARG A 47 -18.87 17.06 7.81
N ALA A 48 -19.40 18.29 7.85
CA ALA A 48 -18.68 19.48 8.35
C ALA A 48 -18.52 19.43 9.88
N CYS A 49 -19.45 18.79 10.59
CA CYS A 49 -19.40 18.60 12.05
C CYS A 49 -18.80 17.26 12.52
N GLY A 50 -18.38 16.34 11.64
CA GLY A 50 -17.89 15.05 12.13
C GLY A 50 -17.16 14.16 11.13
N THR A 51 -15.97 13.73 11.57
CA THR A 51 -15.19 12.54 11.18
C THR A 51 -14.23 12.67 9.98
N GLY A 52 -12.91 12.74 10.28
CA GLY A 52 -11.88 12.14 9.42
C GLY A 52 -10.59 12.92 9.13
N LEU A 53 -9.52 12.48 9.81
CA LEU A 53 -8.10 12.43 9.41
C LEU A 53 -7.24 13.71 9.34
N PRO A 54 -6.13 13.75 10.10
CA PRO A 54 -5.10 14.77 9.96
C PRO A 54 -3.99 14.36 9.00
N GLY A 55 -3.77 15.18 7.98
CA GLY A 55 -2.68 14.95 7.01
C GLY A 55 -3.04 15.26 5.57
N THR A 56 -4.29 15.56 5.27
CA THR A 56 -4.66 16.27 4.05
C THR A 56 -5.47 17.50 4.44
N PRO A 57 -5.22 18.70 3.88
CA PRO A 57 -6.24 19.73 3.86
C PRO A 57 -7.36 19.23 2.96
N ARG A 58 -8.22 18.33 3.47
CA ARG A 58 -9.61 18.32 3.02
C ARG A 58 -10.31 19.47 3.73
N SER A 59 -9.84 20.69 3.41
CA SER A 59 -10.79 21.74 3.13
C SER A 59 -11.64 21.17 2.01
N TRP A 60 -12.72 20.47 2.35
CA TRP A 60 -13.76 20.25 1.38
C TRP A 60 -14.11 21.67 0.92
N PRO A 61 -13.89 21.99 -0.37
CA PRO A 61 -14.25 23.29 -0.87
C PRO A 61 -15.69 23.54 -0.44
N ARG A 62 -16.03 24.79 -0.10
CA ARG A 62 -17.44 25.20 -0.17
C ARG A 62 -17.94 24.69 -1.51
N ARG A 63 -18.74 23.63 -1.45
CA ARG A 63 -19.14 22.93 -2.66
C ARG A 63 -20.16 23.85 -3.29
N SER A 64 -19.80 24.42 -4.43
CA SER A 64 -20.73 25.08 -5.32
C SER A 64 -21.97 24.19 -5.49
N GLY A 65 -23.15 24.78 -5.64
CA GLY A 65 -24.40 24.07 -5.89
C GLY A 65 -24.32 22.96 -6.96
N GLU A 66 -23.43 23.09 -7.96
CA GLU A 66 -23.19 22.06 -8.98
C GLU A 66 -22.56 20.77 -8.42
N ALA A 67 -21.66 20.89 -7.44
CA ALA A 67 -21.03 19.76 -6.77
C ALA A 67 -22.00 19.06 -5.81
N ASN A 68 -22.93 19.80 -5.21
CA ASN A 68 -24.01 19.23 -4.39
C ASN A 68 -25.03 18.46 -5.25
N ALA A 69 -25.34 18.97 -6.45
CA ALA A 69 -26.19 18.28 -7.44
C ALA A 69 -25.64 16.91 -7.83
N ARG A 70 -24.36 16.85 -8.20
CA ARG A 70 -23.69 15.61 -8.61
C ARG A 70 -23.68 14.57 -7.49
N GLN A 71 -23.43 15.01 -6.25
CA GLN A 71 -23.43 14.13 -5.08
C GLN A 71 -24.83 13.54 -4.78
N ALA A 72 -25.89 14.31 -5.05
CA ALA A 72 -27.26 13.84 -4.91
C ALA A 72 -27.75 12.98 -6.10
N GLY A 73 -26.92 12.81 -7.13
CA GLY A 73 -27.27 12.10 -8.37
C GLY A 73 -28.30 12.86 -9.22
N VAL A 74 -28.30 14.19 -9.12
CA VAL A 74 -29.29 15.06 -9.76
C VAL A 74 -28.60 15.90 -10.86
N ASP A 75 -29.25 15.99 -12.02
CA ASP A 75 -28.74 16.76 -13.17
C ASP A 75 -28.80 18.28 -12.92
N ARG A 76 -27.86 19.04 -13.50
CA ARG A 76 -27.78 20.50 -13.37
C ARG A 76 -29.07 21.21 -13.80
N SER A 77 -29.79 20.67 -14.79
CA SER A 77 -31.07 21.20 -15.28
C SER A 77 -32.18 21.12 -14.22
N PHE A 78 -32.13 20.12 -13.33
CA PHE A 78 -33.09 19.97 -12.24
C PHE A 78 -32.94 21.08 -11.19
N LEU A 79 -31.72 21.51 -10.88
CA LEU A 79 -31.49 22.62 -9.95
C LEU A 79 -32.02 23.95 -10.49
N TYR A 80 -31.88 24.21 -11.79
CA TYR A 80 -32.38 25.46 -12.37
C TYR A 80 -33.89 25.46 -12.62
N ARG A 81 -34.52 24.28 -12.77
CA ARG A 81 -35.98 24.15 -12.84
C ARG A 81 -36.64 24.42 -11.48
N HIS A 82 -35.90 24.27 -10.37
CA HIS A 82 -36.38 24.42 -9.00
C HIS A 82 -35.64 25.53 -8.27
N ARG A 83 -36.12 26.77 -8.47
CA ARG A 83 -35.54 28.00 -7.90
C ARG A 83 -35.49 28.00 -6.37
N ASP A 84 -36.45 27.37 -5.74
CA ASP A 84 -36.55 27.14 -4.30
C ASP A 84 -35.37 26.33 -3.74
N LEU A 85 -34.95 25.27 -4.44
CA LEU A 85 -33.78 24.47 -4.05
C LEU A 85 -32.48 25.24 -4.24
N LEU A 86 -32.40 26.07 -5.28
CA LEU A 86 -31.25 26.94 -5.52
C LEU A 86 -31.06 27.96 -4.39
N GLU A 87 -32.16 28.57 -3.92
CA GLU A 87 -32.14 29.52 -2.81
C GLU A 87 -31.69 28.87 -1.48
N ILE A 88 -32.10 27.62 -1.21
CA ILE A 88 -31.65 26.86 -0.03
C ILE A 88 -30.14 26.56 -0.11
N VAL A 89 -29.64 26.20 -1.29
CA VAL A 89 -28.21 25.97 -1.51
C VAL A 89 -27.42 27.26 -1.30
N HIS A 90 -27.90 28.39 -1.84
CA HIS A 90 -27.26 29.70 -1.63
C HIS A 90 -27.31 30.16 -0.17
N ALA A 91 -28.40 29.91 0.55
CA ALA A 91 -28.49 30.22 1.98
C ALA A 91 -27.52 29.38 2.82
N ALA A 92 -27.39 28.08 2.51
CA ALA A 92 -26.42 27.20 3.15
C ALA A 92 -24.97 27.55 2.78
N GLU A 93 -24.74 28.07 1.57
CA GLU A 93 -23.46 28.65 1.18
C GLU A 93 -23.21 29.98 1.90
N LEU A 94 -24.21 30.79 2.23
CA LEU A 94 -23.99 32.09 2.88
C LEU A 94 -23.84 31.99 4.41
N GLU A 95 -24.33 30.94 5.04
CA GLU A 95 -24.20 30.73 6.48
C GLU A 95 -22.74 30.40 6.85
N PRO A 96 -21.99 31.30 7.54
CA PRO A 96 -20.74 30.91 8.16
C PRO A 96 -21.07 29.96 9.31
N ALA A 97 -20.36 28.83 9.42
CA ALA A 97 -20.56 27.85 10.49
C ALA A 97 -20.65 28.58 11.84
N ALA A 98 -21.85 28.59 12.41
CA ALA A 98 -22.12 29.25 13.67
C ALA A 98 -21.09 28.77 14.70
N GLN A 99 -20.32 29.73 15.20
CA GLN A 99 -19.46 29.55 16.36
C GLN A 99 -20.39 29.31 17.54
N ASP A 100 -20.23 28.17 18.24
CA ASP A 100 -20.93 27.94 19.50
C ASP A 100 -20.39 28.90 20.59
N PRO A 101 -21.20 29.76 21.21
CA PRO A 101 -20.91 30.35 22.50
C PRO A 101 -21.61 29.52 23.60
N VAL A 102 -20.95 29.35 24.75
CA VAL A 102 -21.42 28.61 25.94
C VAL A 102 -21.05 27.11 25.92
N GLY A 103 -19.81 26.84 26.34
CA GLY A 103 -19.26 25.48 26.48
C GLY A 103 -17.97 25.25 25.70
N GLY A 104 -17.10 26.27 25.62
CA GLY A 104 -15.82 26.14 24.95
C GLY A 104 -14.97 25.06 25.60
N SER A 105 -14.65 24.01 24.84
CA SER A 105 -13.53 23.11 25.13
C SER A 105 -12.36 23.91 25.72
N PRO A 106 -11.70 23.45 26.80
CA PRO A 106 -10.63 24.20 27.47
C PRO A 106 -9.39 24.41 26.57
N VAL A 107 -9.40 23.81 25.38
CA VAL A 107 -8.31 23.82 24.41
C VAL A 107 -8.77 24.58 23.17
N SER A 108 -8.04 25.64 22.85
CA SER A 108 -8.30 26.45 21.65
C SER A 108 -8.04 25.64 20.38
N ARG A 109 -8.76 25.96 19.30
CA ARG A 109 -8.53 25.37 17.97
C ARG A 109 -7.07 25.49 17.52
N ALA A 110 -6.41 26.60 17.88
CA ALA A 110 -4.99 26.81 17.59
C ALA A 110 -4.09 25.78 18.30
N SER A 111 -4.39 25.43 19.55
CA SER A 111 -3.64 24.40 20.29
C SER A 111 -3.79 23.02 19.63
N LEU A 112 -5.02 22.64 19.25
CA LEU A 112 -5.24 21.36 18.55
C LEU A 112 -4.51 21.30 17.19
N GLN A 113 -4.44 22.42 16.47
CA GLN A 113 -3.67 22.50 15.22
C GLN A 113 -2.15 22.36 15.47
N ALA A 114 -1.64 22.96 16.55
CA ALA A 114 -0.24 22.82 16.95
C ALA A 114 0.08 21.38 17.37
N ASP A 115 -0.78 20.75 18.16
CA ASP A 115 -0.63 19.34 18.57
C ASP A 115 -0.63 18.40 17.36
N LEU A 116 -1.46 18.71 16.37
CA LEU A 116 -1.51 17.97 15.12
C LEU A 116 -0.22 18.08 14.31
N ALA A 117 0.28 19.30 14.14
CA ALA A 117 1.55 19.55 13.46
C ALA A 117 2.70 18.84 14.19
N ASN A 118 2.70 18.88 15.53
CA ASN A 118 3.68 18.19 16.36
C ASN A 118 3.61 16.66 16.20
N ALA A 119 2.41 16.09 16.17
CA ALA A 119 2.21 14.66 15.95
C ALA A 119 2.68 14.24 14.55
N GLN A 120 2.37 15.04 13.52
CA GLN A 120 2.83 14.81 12.16
C GLN A 120 4.37 14.86 12.06
N ALA A 121 5.00 15.85 12.67
CA ALA A 121 6.47 15.96 12.71
C ALA A 121 7.14 14.81 13.50
N ARG A 122 6.48 14.27 14.54
CA ARG A 122 6.97 13.08 15.24
C ARG A 122 6.85 11.84 14.35
N ASN A 123 5.72 11.65 13.67
CA ASN A 123 5.51 10.53 12.76
C ASN A 123 6.52 10.53 11.60
N THR A 124 6.83 11.67 11.01
CA THR A 124 7.84 11.74 9.93
C THR A 124 9.23 11.33 10.42
N ARG A 125 9.64 11.78 11.62
CA ARG A 125 10.91 11.37 12.22
C ARG A 125 10.96 9.87 12.54
N LEU A 126 9.87 9.31 13.07
CA LEU A 126 9.79 7.87 13.35
C LEU A 126 9.84 7.05 12.07
N ALA A 127 9.13 7.45 11.02
CA ALA A 127 9.16 6.78 9.72
C ALA A 127 10.57 6.77 9.11
N ALA A 128 11.28 7.90 9.17
CA ALA A 128 12.67 7.98 8.71
C ALA A 128 13.60 7.04 9.51
N ARG A 129 13.40 6.93 10.83
CA ARG A 129 14.18 6.03 11.67
C ARG A 129 13.88 4.56 11.37
N ILE A 130 12.62 4.20 11.11
CA ILE A 130 12.23 2.86 10.69
C ILE A 130 12.93 2.50 9.38
N GLN A 131 12.88 3.35 8.37
CA GLN A 131 13.56 3.11 7.08
C GLN A 131 15.07 2.93 7.25
N GLN A 132 15.70 3.72 8.12
CA GLN A 132 17.13 3.57 8.42
C GLN A 132 17.42 2.22 9.10
N LEU A 133 16.58 1.78 10.03
CA LEU A 133 16.74 0.51 10.72
C LEU A 133 16.50 -0.67 9.78
N GLU A 134 15.48 -0.61 8.93
CA GLU A 134 15.22 -1.61 7.88
C GLU A 134 16.43 -1.73 6.95
N LYS A 135 16.97 -0.61 6.46
CA LYS A 135 18.18 -0.62 5.63
C LYS A 135 19.37 -1.28 6.33
N ARG A 136 19.59 -0.95 7.60
CA ARG A 136 20.68 -1.56 8.39
C ARG A 136 20.45 -3.05 8.63
N LEU A 137 19.20 -3.46 8.86
CA LEU A 137 18.83 -4.86 9.03
C LEU A 137 19.05 -5.64 7.73
N SER A 138 18.59 -5.10 6.59
CA SER A 138 18.82 -5.71 5.27
C SER A 138 20.31 -5.84 4.96
N GLN A 139 21.13 -4.85 5.32
CA GLN A 139 22.58 -4.93 5.16
C GLN A 139 23.20 -6.00 6.05
N ALA A 140 22.82 -6.06 7.32
CA ALA A 140 23.33 -7.05 8.26
C ALA A 140 22.94 -8.49 7.85
N LEU A 141 21.67 -8.70 7.49
CA LEU A 141 21.17 -9.98 7.01
C LEU A 141 21.77 -10.34 5.65
N GLY A 142 21.95 -9.37 4.75
CA GLY A 142 22.63 -9.60 3.47
C GLY A 142 24.09 -10.02 3.67
N ALA A 143 24.81 -9.37 4.58
CA ALA A 143 26.17 -9.76 4.94
C ALA A 143 26.21 -11.14 5.61
N GLN A 144 25.30 -11.43 6.52
CA GLN A 144 25.21 -12.74 7.18
C GLN A 144 24.89 -13.85 6.17
N ALA A 145 23.89 -13.65 5.31
CA ALA A 145 23.55 -14.58 4.24
C ALA A 145 24.73 -14.78 3.28
N TRP A 146 25.48 -13.72 2.96
CA TRP A 146 26.69 -13.81 2.15
C TRP A 146 27.79 -14.66 2.79
N GLN A 147 27.99 -14.52 4.10
CA GLN A 147 28.95 -15.32 4.88
C GLN A 147 28.50 -16.78 5.00
N GLU A 148 27.22 -17.02 5.33
CA GLU A 148 26.64 -18.36 5.50
C GLU A 148 26.51 -19.12 4.18
N SER A 149 26.37 -18.43 3.05
CA SER A 149 26.34 -19.05 1.72
C SER A 149 27.68 -19.65 1.30
N GLY A 150 28.75 -19.47 2.10
CA GLY A 150 30.09 -19.98 1.78
C GLY A 150 30.79 -19.24 0.64
N LEU A 151 30.10 -18.29 -0.01
CA LEU A 151 30.63 -17.40 -1.06
C LEU A 151 31.46 -16.23 -0.49
N GLY A 152 31.51 -16.10 0.84
CA GLY A 152 32.08 -14.95 1.55
C GLY A 152 33.52 -15.10 2.04
N ALA A 153 34.14 -16.27 1.92
CA ALA A 153 35.52 -16.46 2.36
C ALA A 153 36.50 -16.34 1.19
N PRO A 154 37.43 -15.35 1.17
CA PRO A 154 38.51 -15.31 0.17
C PRO A 154 39.42 -16.55 0.24
N ALA A 155 39.39 -17.31 1.35
CA ALA A 155 40.13 -18.55 1.52
C ALA A 155 39.76 -19.63 0.48
N ASP A 156 38.51 -19.66 -0.01
CA ASP A 156 38.08 -20.70 -0.95
C ASP A 156 38.39 -20.32 -2.41
N ILE A 157 38.29 -19.04 -2.78
CA ILE A 157 38.64 -18.59 -4.15
C ILE A 157 40.14 -18.77 -4.41
N ASP A 158 41.00 -18.36 -3.49
CA ASP A 158 42.46 -18.54 -3.65
C ASP A 158 42.86 -20.02 -3.65
N GLU A 159 42.19 -20.86 -2.86
CA GLU A 159 42.42 -22.30 -2.85
C GLU A 159 41.96 -22.95 -4.17
N LEU A 160 40.80 -22.56 -4.68
CA LEU A 160 40.29 -23.01 -5.97
C LEU A 160 41.21 -22.57 -7.11
N GLN A 161 41.70 -21.33 -7.09
CA GLN A 161 42.70 -20.86 -8.07
C GLN A 161 43.99 -21.66 -8.00
N ARG A 162 44.52 -21.92 -6.80
CA ARG A 162 45.69 -22.81 -6.62
C ARG A 162 45.44 -24.22 -7.16
N LYS A 163 44.23 -24.77 -6.94
CA LYS A 163 43.84 -26.09 -7.47
C LYS A 163 43.75 -26.07 -8.99
N ILE A 164 43.16 -25.03 -9.58
CA ILE A 164 43.06 -24.84 -11.03
C ILE A 164 44.47 -24.82 -11.64
N THR A 165 45.36 -23.96 -11.14
CA THR A 165 46.74 -23.88 -11.65
C THR A 165 47.50 -25.20 -11.50
N ARG A 166 47.30 -25.93 -10.39
CA ARG A 166 47.89 -27.27 -10.22
C ARG A 166 47.35 -28.27 -11.23
N LEU A 167 46.04 -28.29 -11.48
CA LEU A 167 45.41 -29.20 -12.44
C LEU A 167 45.80 -28.86 -13.88
N GLU A 168 45.95 -27.58 -14.22
CA GLU A 168 46.47 -27.13 -15.51
C GLU A 168 47.90 -27.61 -15.72
N GLN A 169 48.77 -27.45 -14.72
CA GLN A 169 50.15 -27.94 -14.80
C GLN A 169 50.21 -29.47 -14.96
N GLN A 170 49.35 -30.21 -14.24
CA GLN A 170 49.24 -31.66 -14.38
C GLN A 170 48.77 -32.06 -15.78
N ASN A 171 47.81 -31.34 -16.37
CA ASN A 171 47.37 -31.59 -17.73
C ASN A 171 48.50 -31.39 -18.74
N VAL A 172 49.28 -30.31 -18.61
CA VAL A 172 50.44 -30.05 -19.47
C VAL A 172 51.46 -31.18 -19.36
N GLU A 173 51.79 -31.60 -18.13
CA GLU A 173 52.75 -32.68 -17.89
C GLU A 173 52.27 -34.03 -18.46
N LEU A 174 51.00 -34.38 -18.24
CA LEU A 174 50.42 -35.62 -18.76
C LEU A 174 50.36 -35.62 -20.29
N THR A 175 50.04 -34.47 -20.89
CA THR A 175 50.03 -34.32 -22.34
C THR A 175 51.43 -34.49 -22.92
N ALA A 176 52.45 -33.91 -22.28
CA ALA A 176 53.85 -34.09 -22.68
C ALA A 176 54.29 -35.56 -22.60
N LYS A 177 53.95 -36.27 -21.50
CA LYS A 177 54.26 -37.70 -21.34
C LYS A 177 53.57 -38.58 -22.38
N LEU A 178 52.32 -38.26 -22.73
CA LEU A 178 51.60 -38.96 -23.79
C LEU A 178 52.27 -38.78 -25.15
N GLU A 179 52.76 -37.57 -25.44
CA GLU A 179 53.44 -37.29 -26.70
C GLU A 179 54.80 -37.98 -26.79
N GLU A 180 55.57 -37.96 -25.70
CA GLU A 180 56.83 -38.71 -25.60
C GLU A 180 56.61 -40.21 -25.81
N SER A 181 55.62 -40.79 -25.11
CA SER A 181 55.29 -42.22 -25.26
C SER A 181 54.82 -42.58 -26.68
N ARG A 182 54.14 -41.67 -27.38
CA ARG A 182 53.74 -41.85 -28.78
C ARG A 182 54.94 -41.85 -29.70
N SER A 183 55.85 -40.88 -29.52
CA SER A 183 57.11 -40.82 -30.27
C SER A 183 57.92 -42.10 -30.08
N ASP A 184 58.04 -42.61 -28.86
CA ASP A 184 58.76 -43.86 -28.56
C ASP A 184 58.12 -45.07 -29.24
N LEU A 185 56.78 -45.16 -29.23
CA LEU A 185 56.05 -46.24 -29.90
C LEU A 185 56.23 -46.19 -31.42
N ASP A 186 56.22 -45.00 -32.02
CA ASP A 186 56.41 -44.83 -33.46
C ASP A 186 57.86 -45.17 -33.86
N ALA A 187 58.85 -44.75 -33.08
CA ALA A 187 60.24 -45.17 -33.28
C ALA A 187 60.42 -46.68 -33.15
N ALA A 188 59.79 -47.32 -32.15
CA ALA A 188 59.84 -48.77 -31.98
C ALA A 188 59.17 -49.52 -33.13
N ARG A 189 58.06 -48.99 -33.67
CA ARG A 189 57.39 -49.54 -34.86
C ARG A 189 58.26 -49.40 -36.10
N GLU A 190 58.89 -48.26 -36.31
CA GLU A 190 59.78 -48.04 -37.45
C GLU A 190 60.98 -49.00 -37.39
N ALA A 191 61.62 -49.14 -36.23
CA ALA A 191 62.70 -50.10 -36.03
C ALA A 191 62.27 -51.56 -36.29
N ASN A 192 61.05 -51.93 -35.91
CA ASN A 192 60.51 -53.27 -36.19
C ASN A 192 60.25 -53.48 -37.69
N LEU A 193 59.72 -52.47 -38.39
CA LEU A 193 59.54 -52.51 -39.84
C LEU A 193 60.88 -52.65 -40.56
N ASP A 194 61.90 -51.91 -40.15
CA ASP A 194 63.24 -51.98 -40.74
C ASP A 194 63.93 -53.32 -40.46
N LEU A 195 63.78 -53.87 -39.25
CA LEU A 195 64.25 -55.22 -38.95
C LEU A 195 63.57 -56.25 -39.84
N THR A 196 62.26 -56.16 -40.00
CA THR A 196 61.48 -57.07 -40.87
C THR A 196 61.93 -56.97 -42.33
N ARG A 197 62.18 -55.75 -42.84
CA ARG A 197 62.75 -55.51 -44.17
C ARG A 197 64.16 -56.09 -44.31
N ALA A 198 65.02 -55.93 -43.32
CA ALA A 198 66.38 -56.45 -43.36
C ALA A 198 66.43 -57.99 -43.34
N LEU A 199 65.51 -58.62 -42.59
CA LEU A 199 65.38 -60.09 -42.57
C LEU A 199 64.86 -60.64 -43.90
N SER A 200 63.85 -60.01 -44.50
CA SER A 200 63.30 -60.46 -45.79
C SER A 200 64.25 -60.27 -46.98
N GLN A 201 65.26 -59.40 -46.86
CA GLN A 201 66.31 -59.21 -47.86
C GLN A 201 67.49 -60.20 -47.72
N ARG A 202 67.62 -60.87 -46.56
CA ARG A 202 68.71 -61.83 -46.28
C ARG A 202 68.30 -63.29 -46.48
N GLY A 203 67.01 -63.60 -46.54
CA GLY A 203 66.46 -64.93 -46.86
C GLY A 203 66.12 -65.05 -48.33
#